data_AF-A0A418BXZ2-F1
#
_entry.id   AF-A0A418BXZ2-F1
#
_cell.length_a   1.000
_cell.length_b   1.000
_cell.length_c   1.000
_cell.angle_alpha   90.00
_cell.angle_beta   90.00
_cell.angle_gamma   90.00
#
_symmetry.space_group_name_H-M   'P 1'
#
loop_
_entity.id
_entity.type
_entity.pdbx_description
1 polymer ?
#
loop_
_entity_poly.entity_id
_entity_poly.type
_entity_poly.pdbx_seq_one_letter_code
_entity_poly.pdbx_strand_id
1 'polypeptide(L)'
;MLYFQDQVVPRLPNILDRNVNKLRYMFLRNITITGDEGVTAMSVYKNLTMLSLTNMSLTVVPLNVLDQVGLTQLEFSYNRLVSFPDQLLALQNLQTLSLEFNLISSIPSAFVRQFPSSLKTIYLDGNPLLALPLDTDFALIQSQRLRIRGTPMCDRLYAAARKYQVATLPPLEQQIVGILDDVCSPDCSVGCHARFVGNTVCESVCLVPSCNFDTKEDEFVASGTSGSDCFGLTTGWEPS
;
A
#
# COMPACT_ATOMS: atom_id res chain seq x y z
N MET A 1 -20.49 2.72 -4.80
CA MET A 1 -19.10 2.25 -5.01
C MET A 1 -18.91 2.06 -6.51
N LEU A 2 -17.70 2.25 -7.02
CA LEU A 2 -17.33 1.95 -8.41
C LEU A 2 -16.13 1.00 -8.37
N TYR A 3 -16.19 -0.08 -9.15
CA TYR A 3 -15.16 -1.10 -9.19
C TYR A 3 -14.92 -1.52 -10.63
N PHE A 4 -13.66 -1.53 -11.06
CA PHE A 4 -13.24 -2.10 -12.35
C PHE A 4 -11.93 -2.87 -12.16
N GLN A 5 -11.85 -4.05 -12.79
CA GLN A 5 -10.66 -4.90 -12.75
C GLN A 5 -10.38 -5.52 -14.14
N ASP A 6 -9.11 -5.61 -14.51
CA ASP A 6 -8.60 -6.35 -15.68
C ASP A 6 -9.22 -5.89 -17.02
N GLN A 7 -9.40 -4.58 -17.19
CA GLN A 7 -10.02 -3.98 -18.39
C GLN A 7 -9.06 -3.05 -19.16
N VAL A 8 -9.30 -2.93 -20.47
CA VAL A 8 -8.76 -1.84 -21.29
C VAL A 8 -9.88 -0.85 -21.55
N VAL A 9 -9.73 0.41 -21.15
CA VAL A 9 -10.75 1.45 -21.30
C VAL A 9 -10.17 2.66 -22.04
N PRO A 10 -10.92 3.30 -22.96
CA PRO A 10 -10.42 4.49 -23.66
C PRO A 10 -10.27 5.70 -22.73
N ARG A 11 -11.08 5.75 -21.66
CA ARG A 11 -11.05 6.73 -20.57
C ARG A 11 -11.74 6.14 -19.35
N LEU A 12 -11.51 6.72 -18.18
CA LEU A 12 -12.39 6.47 -17.04
C LEU A 12 -13.83 6.89 -17.40
N PRO A 13 -14.87 6.26 -16.83
CA PRO A 13 -16.24 6.66 -17.11
C PRO A 13 -16.47 8.11 -16.68
N ASN A 14 -16.55 9.04 -17.64
CA ASN A 14 -17.12 10.37 -17.42
C ASN A 14 -18.62 10.16 -17.16
N ILE A 15 -18.97 9.84 -15.91
CA ILE A 15 -20.30 9.35 -15.53
C ILE A 15 -21.33 10.44 -15.87
N LEU A 16 -22.11 10.20 -16.93
CA LEU A 16 -23.21 11.05 -17.35
C LEU A 16 -24.47 10.89 -16.47
N ASP A 17 -24.41 10.04 -15.45
CA ASP A 17 -25.48 9.86 -14.47
C ASP A 17 -25.43 10.88 -13.33
N ARG A 18 -26.63 11.32 -12.91
CA ARG A 18 -26.89 12.30 -11.84
C ARG A 18 -26.39 11.89 -10.43
N ASN A 19 -25.67 10.77 -10.33
CA ASN A 19 -25.22 10.16 -9.08
C ASN A 19 -23.70 10.23 -8.83
N VAL A 20 -22.89 10.88 -9.69
CA VAL A 20 -21.43 11.01 -9.46
C VAL A 20 -21.11 11.60 -8.09
N ASN A 21 -21.90 12.59 -7.67
CA ASN A 21 -21.79 13.25 -6.36
C ASN A 21 -22.13 12.33 -5.17
N LYS A 22 -22.64 11.12 -5.39
CA LYS A 22 -22.86 10.10 -4.34
C LYS A 22 -21.71 9.08 -4.26
N LEU A 23 -20.75 9.12 -5.19
CA LEU A 23 -19.66 8.17 -5.22
C LEU A 23 -18.63 8.50 -4.14
N ARG A 24 -18.47 7.61 -3.16
CA ARG A 24 -17.50 7.70 -2.06
C ARG A 24 -16.30 6.76 -2.18
N TYR A 25 -16.41 5.69 -2.95
CA TYR A 25 -15.42 4.63 -3.04
C TYR A 25 -15.22 4.27 -4.52
N MET A 26 -13.98 4.38 -5.00
CA MET A 26 -13.56 4.02 -6.35
C MET A 26 -12.35 3.10 -6.29
N PHE A 27 -12.45 1.95 -6.94
CA PHE A 27 -11.39 0.94 -7.04
C PHE A 27 -11.14 0.60 -8.50
N LEU A 28 -9.91 0.79 -8.95
CA LEU A 28 -9.47 0.58 -10.32
C LEU A 28 -8.21 -0.27 -10.25
N ARG A 29 -8.29 -1.54 -10.68
CA ARG A 29 -7.19 -2.51 -10.58
C ARG A 29 -6.81 -3.09 -11.93
N ASN A 30 -5.53 -3.06 -12.29
CA ASN A 30 -5.04 -3.61 -13.56
C ASN A 30 -5.82 -3.09 -14.78
N ILE A 31 -5.98 -1.76 -14.85
CA ILE A 31 -6.69 -1.09 -15.95
C ILE A 31 -5.68 -0.36 -16.83
N THR A 32 -5.77 -0.60 -18.14
CA THR A 32 -5.04 0.19 -19.14
C THR A 32 -5.96 1.29 -19.67
N ILE A 33 -5.58 2.55 -19.49
CA ILE A 33 -6.28 3.70 -20.10
C ILE A 33 -5.55 4.08 -21.39
N THR A 34 -6.24 4.07 -22.53
CA THR A 34 -5.61 4.23 -23.85
C THR A 34 -5.79 5.61 -24.50
N GLY A 35 -6.60 6.50 -23.94
CA GLY A 35 -6.83 7.86 -24.45
C GLY A 35 -6.05 8.94 -23.70
N ASP A 36 -5.74 10.04 -24.41
CA ASP A 36 -4.90 11.14 -23.94
C ASP A 36 -5.40 11.85 -22.67
N GLU A 37 -6.71 11.77 -22.35
CA GLU A 37 -7.28 12.32 -21.10
C GLU A 37 -6.89 11.50 -19.84
N GLY A 38 -6.43 10.25 -20.00
CA GLY A 38 -5.85 9.43 -18.92
C GLY A 38 -6.66 9.38 -17.62
N VAL A 39 -5.97 9.53 -16.49
CA VAL A 39 -6.55 9.66 -15.14
C VAL A 39 -6.87 11.14 -14.80
N THR A 40 -6.73 12.07 -15.74
CA THR A 40 -6.91 13.50 -15.45
C THR A 40 -8.39 13.90 -15.26
N ALA A 41 -9.34 13.08 -15.70
CA ALA A 41 -10.77 13.30 -15.50
C ALA A 41 -11.27 13.16 -14.05
N MET A 42 -10.40 12.93 -13.05
CA MET A 42 -10.81 12.65 -11.68
C MET A 42 -11.39 13.82 -10.87
N SER A 43 -11.28 15.06 -11.35
CA SER A 43 -11.90 16.25 -10.72
C SER A 43 -13.44 16.22 -10.74
N VAL A 44 -14.04 15.33 -11.53
CA VAL A 44 -15.50 15.11 -11.56
C VAL A 44 -16.00 14.39 -10.29
N TYR A 45 -15.16 13.62 -9.60
CA TYR A 45 -15.54 12.80 -8.44
C TYR A 45 -15.37 13.53 -7.10
N LYS A 46 -16.19 14.56 -6.87
CA LYS A 46 -16.01 15.53 -5.76
C LYS A 46 -16.12 14.96 -4.33
N ASN A 47 -16.77 13.81 -4.15
CA ASN A 47 -17.15 13.27 -2.83
C ASN A 47 -16.47 11.92 -2.51
N LEU A 48 -15.35 11.59 -3.16
CA LEU A 48 -14.58 10.40 -2.82
C LEU A 48 -14.00 10.48 -1.40
N THR A 49 -14.15 9.39 -0.67
CA THR A 49 -13.54 9.11 0.64
C THR A 49 -12.37 8.13 0.47
N MET A 50 -12.47 7.19 -0.48
CA MET A 50 -11.41 6.25 -0.83
C MET A 50 -11.24 6.16 -2.34
N LEU A 51 -9.97 6.19 -2.78
CA LEU A 51 -9.56 5.99 -4.17
C LEU A 51 -8.39 4.99 -4.22
N SER A 52 -8.56 3.93 -5.01
CA SER A 52 -7.56 2.91 -5.29
C SER A 52 -7.31 2.81 -6.79
N LEU A 53 -6.05 2.99 -7.19
CA LEU A 53 -5.52 2.90 -8.55
C LEU A 53 -4.38 1.87 -8.60
N THR A 54 -4.68 0.61 -8.30
CA THR A 54 -3.67 -0.45 -8.12
C THR A 54 -3.25 -1.07 -9.46
N ASN A 55 -1.94 -1.28 -9.68
CA ASN A 55 -1.41 -1.91 -10.90
C ASN A 55 -1.87 -1.24 -12.21
N MET A 56 -1.86 0.09 -12.27
CA MET A 56 -2.24 0.87 -13.47
C MET A 56 -1.01 1.38 -14.26
N SER A 57 0.19 0.88 -13.94
CA SER A 57 1.47 1.31 -14.51
C SER A 57 1.75 2.83 -14.39
N LEU A 58 1.16 3.50 -13.39
CA LEU A 58 1.33 4.94 -13.17
C LEU A 58 2.79 5.28 -12.86
N THR A 59 3.37 6.23 -13.59
CA THR A 59 4.72 6.76 -13.33
C THR A 59 4.74 7.99 -12.45
N VAL A 60 3.61 8.71 -12.39
CA VAL A 60 3.35 9.88 -11.53
C VAL A 60 1.96 9.77 -10.93
N VAL A 61 1.76 10.35 -9.74
CA VAL A 61 0.41 10.50 -9.16
C VAL A 61 -0.33 11.62 -9.92
N PRO A 62 -1.56 11.39 -10.40
CA PRO A 62 -2.32 12.42 -11.11
C PRO A 62 -2.69 13.57 -10.16
N LEU A 63 -2.25 14.79 -10.49
CA LEU A 63 -2.44 15.99 -9.65
C LEU A 63 -3.91 16.27 -9.29
N ASN A 64 -4.86 15.83 -10.13
CA ASN A 64 -6.29 16.09 -9.94
C ASN A 64 -6.89 15.22 -8.79
N VAL A 65 -6.10 14.35 -8.15
CA VAL A 65 -6.40 13.77 -6.82
C VAL A 65 -6.48 14.85 -5.75
N LEU A 66 -5.67 15.91 -5.86
CA LEU A 66 -5.57 16.98 -4.86
C LEU A 66 -6.86 17.81 -4.72
N ASP A 67 -7.70 17.82 -5.76
CA ASP A 67 -9.03 18.45 -5.74
C ASP A 67 -10.03 17.72 -4.81
N GLN A 68 -9.74 16.45 -4.45
CA GLN A 68 -10.64 15.58 -3.71
C GLN A 68 -10.45 15.73 -2.20
N VAL A 69 -10.79 16.91 -1.68
CA VAL A 69 -10.60 17.30 -0.26
C VAL A 69 -11.24 16.35 0.77
N GLY A 70 -12.19 15.50 0.37
CA GLY A 70 -12.84 14.50 1.21
C GLY A 70 -12.13 13.15 1.35
N LEU A 71 -11.00 12.94 0.65
CA LEU A 71 -10.24 11.69 0.71
C LEU A 71 -9.65 11.42 2.10
N THR A 72 -9.86 10.21 2.59
CA THR A 72 -9.22 9.67 3.79
C THR A 72 -8.32 8.47 3.50
N GLN A 73 -8.47 7.82 2.35
CA GLN A 73 -7.67 6.65 1.96
C GLN A 73 -7.25 6.75 0.49
N LEU A 74 -5.94 6.61 0.23
CA LEU A 74 -5.35 6.55 -1.09
C LEU A 74 -4.48 5.30 -1.26
N GLU A 75 -4.61 4.65 -2.41
CA GLU A 75 -3.99 3.37 -2.70
C GLU A 75 -3.43 3.38 -4.14
N PHE A 76 -2.10 3.40 -4.27
CA PHE A 76 -1.38 3.40 -5.56
C PHE A 76 -0.36 2.26 -5.66
N SER A 77 -0.57 1.14 -4.99
CA SER A 77 0.38 0.02 -4.98
C SER A 77 0.52 -0.64 -6.35
N TYR A 78 1.65 -1.34 -6.54
CA TYR A 78 2.00 -2.07 -7.77
C TYR A 78 2.08 -1.18 -9.02
N ASN A 79 2.40 0.12 -8.86
CA ASN A 79 2.61 1.05 -9.97
C ASN A 79 4.10 1.22 -10.26
N ARG A 80 4.47 2.30 -10.96
CA ARG A 80 5.84 2.61 -11.39
C ARG A 80 6.24 4.01 -10.91
N LEU A 81 5.70 4.46 -9.77
CA LEU A 81 5.99 5.77 -9.19
C LEU A 81 7.47 5.81 -8.79
N VAL A 82 8.25 6.70 -9.42
CA VAL A 82 9.70 6.84 -9.14
C VAL A 82 9.95 7.88 -8.05
N SER A 83 9.14 8.93 -8.00
CA SER A 83 9.22 9.98 -6.98
C SER A 83 8.14 9.81 -5.91
N PHE A 84 8.50 10.10 -4.67
CA PHE A 84 7.54 10.20 -3.57
C PHE A 84 6.54 11.35 -3.85
N PRO A 85 5.22 11.12 -3.76
CA PRO A 85 4.21 12.11 -4.11
C PRO A 85 3.92 13.08 -2.95
N ASP A 86 4.88 13.95 -2.64
CA ASP A 86 4.78 14.93 -1.55
C ASP A 86 3.65 15.96 -1.73
N GLN A 87 3.12 16.12 -2.94
CA GLN A 87 1.93 16.96 -3.19
C GLN A 87 0.70 16.45 -2.44
N LEU A 88 0.61 15.14 -2.14
CA LEU A 88 -0.48 14.55 -1.36
C LEU A 88 -0.55 15.09 0.08
N LEU A 89 0.49 15.77 0.58
CA LEU A 89 0.45 16.54 1.84
C LEU A 89 -0.66 17.60 1.88
N ALA A 90 -1.14 18.08 0.73
CA ALA A 90 -2.26 19.02 0.66
C ALA A 90 -3.61 18.41 1.10
N LEU A 91 -3.74 17.08 1.10
CA LEU A 91 -4.96 16.36 1.48
C LEU A 91 -5.08 16.26 3.01
N GLN A 92 -5.58 17.33 3.62
CA GLN A 92 -5.66 17.46 5.09
C GLN A 92 -6.43 16.33 5.79
N ASN A 93 -7.36 15.66 5.10
CA ASN A 93 -8.16 14.55 5.65
C ASN A 93 -7.55 13.15 5.43
N LEU A 94 -6.42 13.04 4.73
CA LEU A 94 -5.82 11.75 4.38
C LEU A 94 -5.32 11.02 5.63
N GLN A 95 -5.81 9.80 5.86
CA GLN A 95 -5.48 8.95 7.00
C GLN A 95 -4.60 7.75 6.61
N THR A 96 -4.77 7.23 5.40
CA THR A 96 -3.98 6.10 4.89
C THR A 96 -3.49 6.40 3.49
N LEU A 97 -2.19 6.20 3.26
CA LEU A 97 -1.58 6.27 1.93
C LEU A 97 -0.77 4.99 1.68
N SER A 98 -1.17 4.21 0.69
CA SER A 98 -0.38 3.06 0.22
C SER A 98 0.32 3.36 -1.09
N LEU A 99 1.62 3.08 -1.11
CA LEU A 99 2.56 3.25 -2.22
C LEU A 99 3.40 1.97 -2.40
N GLU A 100 2.92 0.82 -1.93
CA GLU A 100 3.68 -0.43 -1.92
C GLU A 100 4.06 -0.88 -3.34
N PHE A 101 5.19 -1.59 -3.49
CA PHE A 101 5.64 -2.14 -4.78
C PHE A 101 5.69 -1.10 -5.90
N ASN A 102 6.28 0.06 -5.61
CA ASN A 102 6.62 1.11 -6.57
C ASN A 102 8.15 1.23 -6.73
N LEU A 103 8.62 2.31 -7.35
CA LEU A 103 10.03 2.56 -7.64
C LEU A 103 10.61 3.73 -6.80
N ILE A 104 10.01 4.03 -5.64
CA ILE A 104 10.36 5.17 -4.80
C ILE A 104 11.67 4.88 -4.04
N SER A 105 12.78 5.50 -4.44
CA SER A 105 14.09 5.28 -3.83
C SER A 105 14.41 6.15 -2.60
N SER A 106 13.60 7.19 -2.34
CA SER A 106 13.81 8.16 -1.25
C SER A 106 12.52 8.86 -0.82
N ILE A 107 12.46 9.22 0.47
CA ILE A 107 11.40 10.08 1.04
C ILE A 107 12.00 11.49 1.22
N PRO A 108 11.29 12.59 0.89
CA PRO A 108 11.78 13.94 1.14
C PRO A 108 11.88 14.25 2.64
N SER A 109 12.99 14.87 3.10
CA SER A 109 13.11 15.37 4.49
C SER A 109 11.95 16.31 4.88
N ALA A 110 11.42 17.08 3.93
CA ALA A 110 10.29 17.97 4.18
C ALA A 110 9.00 17.21 4.58
N PHE A 111 8.81 15.98 4.09
CA PHE A 111 7.69 15.12 4.43
C PHE A 111 7.80 14.59 5.86
N VAL A 112 8.95 14.02 6.25
CA VAL A 112 9.11 13.44 7.60
C VAL A 112 9.12 14.51 8.71
N ARG A 113 9.67 15.70 8.43
CA ARG A 113 9.61 16.85 9.38
C ARG A 113 8.21 17.42 9.57
N GLN A 114 7.33 17.24 8.59
CA GLN A 114 5.96 17.77 8.59
C GLN A 114 4.96 16.63 8.36
N PHE A 115 5.21 15.47 8.99
CA PHE A 115 4.38 14.29 8.83
C PHE A 115 2.94 14.63 9.24
N PRO A 116 1.93 14.52 8.35
CA PRO A 116 0.59 15.04 8.66
C PRO A 116 -0.01 14.40 9.90
N SER A 117 -0.64 15.22 10.74
CA SER A 117 -1.31 14.74 11.97
C SER A 117 -2.55 13.87 11.67
N SER A 118 -3.17 14.07 10.51
CA SER A 118 -4.27 13.24 9.99
C SER A 118 -3.81 11.88 9.47
N LEU A 119 -2.61 11.80 8.88
CA LEU A 119 -2.07 10.58 8.29
C LEU A 119 -1.70 9.60 9.40
N LYS A 120 -2.45 8.51 9.52
CA LYS A 120 -2.19 7.46 10.49
C LYS A 120 -1.03 6.60 10.03
N THR A 121 -1.12 6.06 8.81
CA THR A 121 -0.14 5.11 8.27
C THR A 121 0.18 5.40 6.81
N ILE A 122 1.47 5.31 6.46
CA ILE A 122 1.96 5.25 5.09
C ILE A 122 2.71 3.94 4.84
N TYR A 123 2.38 3.28 3.74
CA TYR A 123 2.99 2.02 3.31
C TYR A 123 3.93 2.29 2.12
N LEU A 124 5.22 2.02 2.30
CA LEU A 124 6.26 2.09 1.27
C LEU A 124 6.94 0.72 1.09
N ASP A 125 6.32 -0.34 1.60
CA ASP A 125 6.83 -1.70 1.54
C ASP A 125 7.11 -2.14 0.07
N GLY A 126 8.17 -2.90 -0.15
CA GLY A 126 8.59 -3.35 -1.48
C GLY A 126 9.13 -2.26 -2.42
N ASN A 127 9.45 -1.06 -1.94
CA ASN A 127 10.10 0.00 -2.74
C ASN A 127 11.65 -0.08 -2.68
N PRO A 128 12.38 0.48 -3.67
CA PRO A 128 13.85 0.53 -3.68
C PRO A 128 14.44 1.58 -2.72
N LEU A 129 13.84 1.78 -1.54
CA LEU A 129 14.27 2.75 -0.53
C LEU A 129 15.62 2.36 0.08
N LEU A 130 16.64 3.23 -0.07
CA LEU A 130 18.03 2.96 0.38
C LEU A 130 18.32 3.42 1.82
N ALA A 131 17.67 4.50 2.23
CA ALA A 131 17.78 5.12 3.54
C ALA A 131 16.55 6.00 3.81
N LEU A 132 16.25 6.22 5.10
CA LEU A 132 15.37 7.29 5.55
C LEU A 132 16.15 8.61 5.67
N PRO A 133 15.47 9.78 5.58
CA PRO A 133 16.07 11.04 5.96
C PRO A 133 16.63 11.01 7.39
N LEU A 134 17.80 11.61 7.62
CA LEU A 134 18.46 11.64 8.93
C LEU A 134 17.64 12.36 10.01
N ASP A 135 16.69 13.19 9.58
CA ASP A 135 15.75 13.96 10.39
C ASP A 135 14.37 13.29 10.54
N THR A 136 14.25 12.01 10.20
CA THR A 136 13.05 11.20 10.50
C THR A 136 12.96 10.94 12.00
N ASP A 137 11.83 11.30 12.61
CA ASP A 137 11.55 10.95 14.00
C ASP A 137 11.42 9.42 14.15
N PHE A 138 12.23 8.85 15.05
CA PHE A 138 12.20 7.42 15.37
C PHE A 138 10.81 6.97 15.84
N ALA A 139 10.02 7.85 16.45
CA ALA A 139 8.64 7.55 16.85
C ALA A 139 7.75 7.16 15.67
N LEU A 140 7.97 7.69 14.45
CA LEU A 140 7.21 7.30 13.25
C LEU A 140 7.48 5.84 12.85
N ILE A 141 8.70 5.38 13.09
CA ILE A 141 9.15 4.01 12.80
C ILE A 141 8.70 3.05 13.90
N GLN A 142 8.94 3.41 15.16
CA GLN A 142 8.53 2.63 16.33
C GLN A 142 7.01 2.42 16.41
N SER A 143 6.21 3.42 16.01
CA SER A 143 4.74 3.30 15.97
C SER A 143 4.19 2.64 14.70
N GLN A 144 5.06 2.14 13.81
CA GLN A 144 4.71 1.54 12.51
C GLN A 144 3.83 2.45 11.62
N ARG A 145 3.87 3.77 11.84
CA ARG A 145 3.15 4.77 11.01
C ARG A 145 3.83 4.97 9.66
N LEU A 146 5.13 4.70 9.56
CA LEU A 146 5.90 4.69 8.34
C LEU A 146 6.47 3.28 8.13
N ARG A 147 5.87 2.52 7.21
CA ARG A 147 6.24 1.13 6.91
C ARG A 147 7.13 1.04 5.68
N ILE A 148 8.19 0.24 5.77
CA ILE A 148 9.32 0.21 4.83
C ILE A 148 9.89 -1.21 4.64
N ARG A 149 9.07 -2.26 4.76
CA ARG A 149 9.54 -3.65 4.72
C ARG A 149 9.89 -4.08 3.29
N GLY A 150 10.77 -5.07 3.16
CA GLY A 150 11.24 -5.52 1.84
C GLY A 150 11.95 -4.41 1.03
N THR A 151 12.52 -3.40 1.70
CA THR A 151 13.32 -2.35 1.08
C THR A 151 14.83 -2.70 1.14
N PRO A 152 15.66 -2.24 0.19
CA PRO A 152 17.11 -2.40 0.25
C PRO A 152 17.76 -1.82 1.52
N MET A 153 17.14 -0.81 2.13
CA MET A 153 17.50 -0.33 3.47
C MET A 153 17.41 -1.45 4.51
N CYS A 154 16.27 -2.15 4.58
CA CYS A 154 16.06 -3.26 5.51
C CYS A 154 17.06 -4.41 5.28
N ASP A 155 17.34 -4.79 4.03
CA ASP A 155 18.35 -5.80 3.72
C ASP A 155 19.74 -5.41 4.23
N ARG A 156 20.11 -4.13 4.05
CA ARG A 156 21.39 -3.58 4.55
C ARG A 156 21.44 -3.57 6.08
N LEU A 157 20.35 -3.23 6.77
CA LEU A 157 20.29 -3.25 8.23
C LEU A 157 20.39 -4.67 8.78
N TYR A 158 19.68 -5.65 8.20
CA TYR A 158 19.83 -7.06 8.54
C TYR A 158 21.27 -7.56 8.32
N ALA A 159 21.91 -7.17 7.22
CA ALA A 159 23.31 -7.51 6.95
C ALA A 159 24.28 -6.88 7.96
N ALA A 160 24.06 -5.63 8.36
CA ALA A 160 24.88 -4.92 9.35
C ALA A 160 24.72 -5.52 10.76
N ALA A 161 23.50 -5.86 11.16
CA ALA A 161 23.21 -6.53 12.43
C ALA A 161 23.92 -7.89 12.53
N ARG A 162 23.79 -8.75 11.51
CA ARG A 162 24.44 -10.08 11.45
C ARG A 162 25.97 -10.02 11.47
N LYS A 163 26.57 -8.93 10.96
CA LYS A 163 28.03 -8.73 10.93
C LYS A 163 28.57 -7.96 12.15
N TYR A 164 27.74 -7.63 13.13
CA TYR A 164 28.08 -6.77 14.27
C TYR A 164 28.61 -5.38 13.87
N GLN A 165 28.21 -4.87 12.69
CA GLN A 165 28.65 -3.60 12.11
C GLN A 165 27.73 -2.42 12.48
N VAL A 166 26.84 -2.59 13.47
CA VAL A 166 25.82 -1.60 13.85
C VAL A 166 26.42 -0.23 14.20
N ALA A 167 27.58 -0.20 14.86
CA ALA A 167 28.26 1.05 15.25
C ALA A 167 28.72 1.93 14.07
N THR A 168 28.75 1.41 12.83
CA THR A 168 29.08 2.20 11.62
C THR A 168 27.86 2.83 10.96
N LEU A 169 26.64 2.53 11.42
CA LEU A 169 25.40 3.05 10.86
C LEU A 169 25.10 4.46 11.39
N PRO A 170 24.31 5.29 10.67
CA PRO A 170 23.74 6.52 11.19
C PRO A 170 22.94 6.33 12.50
N PRO A 171 22.85 7.32 13.40
CA PRO A 171 22.20 7.16 14.71
C PRO A 171 20.77 6.64 14.67
N LEU A 172 19.94 7.12 13.73
CA LEU A 172 18.58 6.63 13.51
C LEU A 172 18.56 5.13 13.16
N GLU A 173 19.48 4.70 12.29
CA GLU A 173 19.56 3.30 11.86
C GLU A 173 20.04 2.38 12.99
N GLN A 174 20.92 2.87 13.88
CA GLN A 174 21.30 2.13 15.09
C GLN A 174 20.08 1.89 16.00
N GLN A 175 19.16 2.86 16.11
CA GLN A 175 17.92 2.71 16.86
C GLN A 175 16.97 1.72 16.17
N ILE A 176 16.83 1.79 14.83
CA ILE A 176 16.02 0.85 14.04
C ILE A 176 16.51 -0.60 14.20
N VAL A 177 17.82 -0.83 14.26
CA VAL A 177 18.37 -2.18 14.51
C VAL A 177 17.91 -2.78 15.85
N GLY A 178 17.58 -1.95 16.85
CA GLY A 178 17.02 -2.42 18.13
C GLY A 178 15.58 -2.94 18.06
N ILE A 179 14.85 -2.61 16.99
CA ILE A 179 13.46 -3.04 16.71
C ILE A 179 13.34 -3.62 15.29
N LEU A 180 14.42 -4.24 14.80
CA LEU A 180 14.58 -4.51 13.37
C LEU A 180 13.48 -5.40 12.80
N ASP A 181 13.05 -6.42 13.54
CA ASP A 181 12.00 -7.32 13.07
C ASP A 181 10.63 -6.64 13.02
N ASP A 182 10.30 -5.75 13.97
CA ASP A 182 9.06 -4.95 13.92
C ASP A 182 9.03 -4.00 12.72
N VAL A 183 10.20 -3.52 12.27
CA VAL A 183 10.30 -2.53 11.19
C VAL A 183 10.49 -3.17 9.81
N CYS A 184 11.25 -4.26 9.73
CA CYS A 184 11.77 -4.80 8.47
C CYS A 184 11.38 -6.25 8.18
N SER A 185 10.83 -7.01 9.15
CA SER A 185 10.32 -8.36 8.87
C SER A 185 9.12 -8.29 7.93
N PRO A 186 8.99 -9.20 6.94
CA PRO A 186 7.79 -9.26 6.11
C PRO A 186 6.55 -9.61 6.96
N ASP A 187 5.44 -8.88 6.75
CA ASP A 187 4.13 -9.38 7.18
C ASP A 187 3.76 -10.55 6.28
N CYS A 188 3.62 -11.74 6.85
CA CYS A 188 3.00 -12.84 6.16
C CYS A 188 1.46 -12.59 6.13
N SER A 189 0.91 -11.98 5.06
CA SER A 189 -0.57 -11.91 4.74
C SER A 189 -0.91 -11.62 3.25
N VAL A 190 -1.63 -12.39 2.39
CA VAL A 190 -2.22 -13.77 2.35
C VAL A 190 -2.34 -14.30 0.85
N GLY A 191 -1.84 -15.51 0.45
CA GLY A 191 -1.96 -16.12 -0.92
C GLY A 191 -0.71 -16.72 -1.69
N CYS A 192 -0.27 -17.97 -1.42
CA CYS A 192 0.84 -18.70 -2.08
C CYS A 192 0.42 -19.66 -3.24
N HIS A 193 1.40 -20.13 -4.04
CA HIS A 193 1.21 -21.23 -5.03
C HIS A 193 1.12 -22.61 -4.33
N ALA A 194 0.19 -23.47 -4.77
CA ALA A 194 -0.21 -24.72 -4.09
C ALA A 194 0.90 -25.73 -3.67
N ARG A 195 2.11 -25.65 -4.23
CA ARG A 195 3.23 -26.55 -3.87
C ARG A 195 4.02 -26.12 -2.63
N PHE A 196 3.69 -24.95 -2.06
CA PHE A 196 4.42 -24.31 -0.96
C PHE A 196 3.56 -24.09 0.29
N VAL A 197 2.35 -24.65 0.34
CA VAL A 197 1.45 -24.55 1.49
C VAL A 197 2.03 -25.40 2.64
N GLY A 198 2.22 -24.79 3.83
CA GLY A 198 2.53 -25.52 5.06
C GLY A 198 3.93 -25.37 5.66
N ASN A 199 4.79 -24.47 5.16
CA ASN A 199 6.02 -24.07 5.89
C ASN A 199 5.79 -22.76 6.68
N THR A 200 6.56 -22.56 7.75
CA THR A 200 6.51 -21.35 8.60
C THR A 200 7.52 -20.29 8.16
N VAL A 201 7.89 -20.28 6.88
CA VAL A 201 8.97 -19.43 6.35
C VAL A 201 8.42 -18.63 5.18
N CYS A 202 8.25 -17.33 5.36
CA CYS A 202 7.95 -16.42 4.25
C CYS A 202 9.16 -16.38 3.29
N GLU A 203 9.18 -17.27 2.30
CA GLU A 203 10.12 -17.20 1.18
C GLU A 203 9.84 -15.94 0.35
N SER A 204 10.90 -15.38 -0.25
CA SER A 204 10.89 -14.10 -0.96
C SER A 204 9.94 -14.00 -2.18
N VAL A 205 9.28 -15.12 -2.54
CA VAL A 205 8.30 -15.22 -3.63
C VAL A 205 6.86 -15.08 -3.11
N CYS A 206 6.59 -15.36 -1.84
CA CYS A 206 5.25 -15.29 -1.23
C CYS A 206 5.20 -14.25 -0.10
N LEU A 207 5.01 -12.98 -0.46
CA LEU A 207 4.60 -11.92 0.48
C LEU A 207 3.11 -12.08 0.91
N VAL A 208 2.68 -13.33 1.10
CA VAL A 208 1.27 -13.78 1.06
C VAL A 208 1.10 -15.27 1.51
N PRO A 209 0.61 -15.61 2.75
CA PRO A 209 0.05 -16.88 3.28
C PRO A 209 -0.97 -17.65 2.41
N SER A 210 -2.20 -17.98 2.87
CA SER A 210 -3.23 -18.59 2.00
C SER A 210 -4.65 -18.32 2.50
N CYS A 211 -5.51 -17.80 1.62
CA CYS A 211 -6.96 -17.86 1.76
C CYS A 211 -7.38 -19.25 1.26
N ASN A 212 -8.11 -20.01 2.06
CA ASN A 212 -8.23 -21.45 1.88
C ASN A 212 -9.23 -21.82 0.75
N PHE A 213 -8.72 -22.06 -0.45
CA PHE A 213 -9.45 -22.68 -1.56
C PHE A 213 -8.53 -23.59 -2.40
N ASP A 214 -8.35 -24.84 -1.96
CA ASP A 214 -8.39 -26.06 -2.80
C ASP A 214 -7.87 -27.29 -2.03
N THR A 215 -8.78 -28.02 -1.36
CA THR A 215 -8.59 -29.45 -1.11
C THR A 215 -9.34 -30.23 -2.17
N LYS A 216 -8.63 -30.74 -3.18
CA LYS A 216 -9.17 -31.70 -4.15
C LYS A 216 -8.96 -33.13 -3.67
N GLU A 217 -9.67 -33.53 -2.63
CA GLU A 217 -9.98 -34.94 -2.34
C GLU A 217 -11.45 -35.03 -1.88
N ASP A 218 -12.10 -36.14 -2.22
CA ASP A 218 -13.55 -36.31 -2.08
C ASP A 218 -14.01 -36.52 -0.62
N GLU A 219 -15.31 -36.31 -0.38
CA GLU A 219 -16.04 -36.48 0.90
C GLU A 219 -15.74 -35.47 2.03
N PHE A 220 -16.41 -34.31 1.99
CA PHE A 220 -16.65 -33.52 3.22
C PHE A 220 -17.92 -33.98 3.92
N VAL A 221 -17.78 -34.84 4.94
CA VAL A 221 -18.85 -35.05 5.93
C VAL A 221 -19.00 -33.77 6.75
N ALA A 222 -20.14 -33.11 6.62
CA ALA A 222 -20.44 -31.90 7.37
C ALA A 222 -20.56 -32.18 8.88
N SER A 223 -19.53 -31.81 9.65
CA SER A 223 -19.66 -31.52 11.08
C SER A 223 -19.62 -30.01 11.29
N GLY A 224 -20.70 -29.47 11.86
CA GLY A 224 -21.01 -28.05 11.72
C GLY A 224 -20.16 -27.10 12.59
N THR A 225 -19.58 -26.11 11.94
CA THR A 225 -19.71 -24.68 12.29
C THR A 225 -19.77 -23.86 11.00
N SER A 226 -20.44 -22.70 11.03
CA SER A 226 -20.68 -21.86 9.86
C SER A 226 -19.38 -21.29 9.28
N GLY A 227 -19.04 -21.63 8.04
CA GLY A 227 -17.87 -21.10 7.34
C GLY A 227 -18.14 -19.76 6.65
N SER A 228 -17.39 -18.72 7.01
CA SER A 228 -17.50 -17.39 6.40
C SER A 228 -16.20 -16.56 6.44
N ASP A 229 -15.03 -17.19 6.40
CA ASP A 229 -13.73 -16.51 6.60
C ASP A 229 -12.81 -16.57 5.36
N CYS A 230 -13.14 -15.78 4.34
CA CYS A 230 -12.23 -15.36 3.25
C CYS A 230 -12.60 -13.98 2.67
N PHE A 231 -13.21 -13.11 3.48
CA PHE A 231 -13.41 -11.68 3.20
C PHE A 231 -12.81 -10.85 4.35
N GLY A 232 -12.23 -9.69 4.03
CA GLY A 232 -11.47 -8.84 4.95
C GLY A 232 -9.95 -8.99 4.73
N LEU A 233 -9.17 -7.99 4.33
CA LEU A 233 -9.40 -6.53 4.37
C LEU A 233 -9.85 -6.05 5.75
N THR A 234 -8.92 -6.05 6.70
CA THR A 234 -9.03 -5.30 7.96
C THR A 234 -8.85 -3.78 7.74
N THR A 235 -9.59 -3.21 6.79
CA THR A 235 -10.14 -1.87 6.93
C THR A 235 -11.60 -2.06 7.31
N GLY A 236 -11.87 -2.36 8.59
CA GLY A 236 -13.23 -2.64 9.05
C GLY A 236 -14.15 -1.46 8.75
N TRP A 237 -15.12 -1.65 7.84
CA TRP A 237 -16.16 -0.71 7.43
C TRP A 237 -17.19 -1.49 6.58
N GLU A 238 -17.95 -2.40 7.20
CA GLU A 238 -19.18 -2.92 6.61
C GLU A 238 -20.35 -2.02 7.04
N PRO A 239 -21.06 -1.34 6.11
CA PRO A 239 -22.33 -0.72 6.42
C PRO A 239 -23.46 -1.76 6.32
N SER A 240 -24.27 -1.81 7.38
CA SER A 240 -25.59 -2.46 7.46
C SER A 240 -26.57 -2.03 6.38
#